data_AF-A0A2G9UC53-F1
#
_entry.id   AF-A0A2G9UC53-F1
#
_cell.length_a   1.000
_cell.length_b   1.000
_cell.length_c   1.000
_cell.angle_alpha   90.00
_cell.angle_beta   90.00
_cell.angle_gamma   90.00
#
_symmetry.space_group_name_H-M   'P 1'
#
loop_
_entity.id
_entity.type
_entity.pdbx_description
1 polymer ?
#
loop_
_entity_poly.entity_id
_entity_poly.type
_entity_poly.pdbx_seq_one_letter_code
_entity_poly.pdbx_strand_id
1 'polypeptide(L)'
;MIVVAVELGIEEDETPDQVRSAQPNPNAKLKVYMDHFEAKFLRETENYYANEAQAFLEHNPLTEYMKKVLIEAQLELFQNEFGALLEANKDDDLARMYKDAKLYVTTILAVHNRYSSLVGNAFQNESGFIQALDKAATTFINKNEVTSRSTSQQMSKSPELLAKYCDQLLRKSSKMPEENELEDMLTQVMVVFKYIEDKDVFSKFYTKMFSKRLISETSASEEAEVSLINKLKQMCGFEYTNRLSKMINDTQISKVH
;
A
#
# COMPACT_ATOMS: atom_id res chain seq x y z
N MET A 1 -29.88 -46.94 31.91
CA MET A 1 -29.48 -47.93 30.88
C MET A 1 -28.64 -47.32 29.77
N ILE A 2 -28.91 -46.10 29.29
CA ILE A 2 -28.13 -45.44 28.22
C ILE A 2 -26.66 -45.16 28.61
N VAL A 3 -26.37 -44.79 29.87
CA VAL A 3 -25.00 -44.47 30.32
C VAL A 3 -24.07 -45.70 30.38
N VAL A 4 -24.63 -46.90 30.63
CA VAL A 4 -23.83 -48.14 30.70
C VAL A 4 -23.47 -48.68 29.31
N ALA A 5 -24.30 -48.41 28.30
CA ALA A 5 -24.06 -48.85 26.92
C ALA A 5 -22.91 -48.07 26.24
N VAL A 6 -22.81 -46.77 26.52
CA VAL A 6 -21.76 -45.88 25.95
C VAL A 6 -20.37 -46.19 26.51
N GLU A 7 -20.28 -46.73 27.72
CA GLU A 7 -18.99 -46.99 28.38
C GLU A 7 -18.39 -48.35 28.01
N LEU A 8 -19.21 -49.29 27.52
CA LEU A 8 -18.81 -50.66 27.15
C LEU A 8 -18.75 -50.90 25.64
N GLY A 9 -19.22 -49.97 24.80
CA GLY A 9 -19.08 -50.06 23.34
C GLY A 9 -19.86 -51.22 22.70
N ILE A 10 -21.00 -51.58 23.27
CA ILE A 10 -21.83 -52.70 22.79
C ILE A 10 -22.67 -52.22 21.60
N GLU A 11 -22.50 -52.86 20.44
CA GLU A 11 -23.35 -52.66 19.25
C GLU A 11 -24.67 -53.43 19.41
N GLU A 12 -25.78 -52.92 18.84
CA GLU A 12 -27.16 -53.44 19.07
C GLU A 12 -27.38 -54.92 18.67
N ASP A 13 -26.39 -55.59 18.05
CA ASP A 13 -26.49 -56.97 17.53
C ASP A 13 -25.65 -58.02 18.31
N GLU A 14 -25.04 -57.67 19.46
CA GLU A 14 -24.22 -58.63 20.22
C GLU A 14 -25.02 -59.54 21.17
N THR A 15 -24.71 -60.84 21.15
CA THR A 15 -25.38 -61.85 21.98
C THR A 15 -24.96 -61.73 23.47
N PRO A 16 -25.81 -62.14 24.43
CA PRO A 16 -25.57 -61.95 25.86
C PRO A 16 -24.26 -62.56 26.41
N ASP A 17 -23.70 -63.57 25.73
CA ASP A 17 -22.44 -64.21 26.10
C ASP A 17 -21.20 -63.43 25.63
N GLN A 18 -21.31 -62.59 24.59
CA GLN A 18 -20.22 -61.74 24.10
C GLN A 18 -19.98 -60.53 25.02
N VAL A 19 -21.07 -59.95 25.55
CA VAL A 19 -21.07 -58.79 26.45
C VAL A 19 -20.32 -59.04 27.77
N ARG A 20 -20.28 -60.29 28.26
CA ARG A 20 -19.62 -60.65 29.53
C ARG A 20 -18.09 -60.68 29.45
N SER A 21 -17.50 -60.58 28.25
CA SER A 21 -16.05 -60.70 28.03
C SER A 21 -15.39 -59.47 27.38
N ALA A 22 -16.18 -58.42 27.08
CA ALA A 22 -15.69 -57.25 26.37
C ALA A 22 -14.80 -56.37 27.27
N GLN A 23 -13.54 -56.17 26.86
CA GLN A 23 -12.68 -55.14 27.44
C GLN A 23 -13.13 -53.75 26.98
N PRO A 24 -13.03 -52.71 27.83
CA PRO A 24 -13.43 -51.35 27.46
C PRO A 24 -12.62 -50.90 26.24
N ASN A 25 -13.28 -50.76 25.09
CA ASN A 25 -12.66 -50.31 23.86
C ASN A 25 -12.55 -48.77 23.89
N PRO A 26 -11.35 -48.17 24.02
CA PRO A 26 -11.19 -46.72 24.08
C PRO A 26 -11.67 -46.02 22.79
N ASN A 27 -11.78 -46.73 21.67
CA ASN A 27 -12.34 -46.21 20.42
C ASN A 27 -13.87 -46.15 20.40
N ALA A 28 -14.59 -46.76 21.35
CA ALA A 28 -16.05 -46.72 21.37
C ALA A 28 -16.59 -45.30 21.64
N LYS A 29 -15.96 -44.57 22.59
CA LYS A 29 -16.30 -43.17 22.88
C LYS A 29 -16.01 -42.26 21.68
N LEU A 30 -14.91 -42.53 20.95
CA LEU A 30 -14.56 -41.81 19.72
C LEU A 30 -15.57 -42.13 18.60
N LYS A 31 -15.91 -43.40 18.38
CA LYS A 31 -16.87 -43.82 17.36
C LYS A 31 -18.26 -43.20 17.59
N VAL A 32 -18.74 -43.18 18.83
CA VAL A 32 -20.01 -42.50 19.17
C VAL A 32 -19.94 -40.99 18.91
N TYR A 33 -18.82 -40.34 19.25
CA TYR A 33 -18.60 -38.93 18.92
C TYR A 33 -18.62 -38.70 17.40
N MET A 34 -17.88 -39.51 16.63
CA MET A 34 -17.83 -39.41 15.18
C MET A 34 -19.22 -39.60 14.54
N ASP A 35 -19.93 -40.66 14.93
CA ASP A 35 -21.18 -41.09 14.30
C ASP A 35 -22.38 -40.21 14.68
N HIS A 36 -22.46 -39.78 15.95
CA HIS A 36 -23.66 -39.11 16.47
C HIS A 36 -23.50 -37.58 16.57
N PHE A 37 -22.27 -37.09 16.71
CA PHE A 37 -22.01 -35.67 16.90
C PHE A 37 -21.20 -35.08 15.74
N GLU A 38 -20.01 -35.59 15.45
CA GLU A 38 -19.09 -35.00 14.48
C GLU A 38 -19.67 -35.01 13.07
N ALA A 39 -20.21 -36.14 12.61
CA ALA A 39 -20.82 -36.24 11.29
C ALA A 39 -21.99 -35.26 11.12
N LYS A 40 -22.83 -35.13 12.15
CA LYS A 40 -23.96 -34.19 12.12
C LYS A 40 -23.48 -32.75 12.19
N PHE A 41 -22.55 -32.44 13.09
CA PHE A 41 -21.96 -31.11 13.28
C PHE A 41 -21.23 -30.63 12.04
N LEU A 42 -20.36 -31.45 11.45
CA LEU A 42 -19.62 -31.11 10.23
C LEU A 42 -20.58 -30.91 9.06
N ARG A 43 -21.58 -31.78 8.88
CA ARG A 43 -22.58 -31.63 7.82
C ARG A 43 -23.43 -30.37 7.99
N GLU A 44 -23.85 -30.06 9.21
CA GLU A 44 -24.62 -28.84 9.49
C GLU A 44 -23.76 -27.59 9.33
N THR A 45 -22.50 -27.64 9.75
CA THR A 45 -21.51 -26.56 9.60
C THR A 45 -21.16 -26.33 8.13
N GLU A 46 -20.96 -27.39 7.35
CA GLU A 46 -20.74 -27.33 5.92
C GLU A 46 -21.95 -26.72 5.20
N ASN A 47 -23.16 -27.19 5.49
CA ASN A 47 -24.39 -26.62 4.93
C ASN A 47 -24.57 -25.16 5.33
N TYR A 48 -24.28 -24.80 6.58
CA TYR A 48 -24.36 -23.42 7.05
C TYR A 48 -23.40 -22.52 6.26
N TYR A 49 -22.12 -22.88 6.18
CA TYR A 49 -21.14 -22.08 5.45
C TYR A 49 -21.35 -22.11 3.93
N ALA A 50 -21.86 -23.21 3.36
CA ALA A 50 -22.21 -23.28 1.95
C ALA A 50 -23.38 -22.36 1.60
N ASN A 51 -24.43 -22.37 2.44
CA ASN A 51 -25.59 -21.48 2.26
C ASN A 51 -25.23 -20.01 2.51
N GLU A 52 -24.42 -19.73 3.53
CA GLU A 52 -23.96 -18.36 3.81
C GLU A 52 -23.04 -17.85 2.70
N ALA A 53 -22.12 -18.68 2.20
CA ALA A 53 -21.31 -18.35 1.04
C ALA A 53 -22.18 -18.11 -0.21
N GLN A 54 -23.18 -18.96 -0.47
CA GLN A 54 -24.07 -18.80 -1.62
C GLN A 54 -24.92 -17.52 -1.53
N ALA A 55 -25.58 -17.28 -0.38
CA ALA A 55 -26.36 -16.07 -0.15
C ALA A 55 -25.51 -14.79 -0.26
N PHE A 56 -24.25 -14.87 0.17
CA PHE A 56 -23.28 -13.79 0.05
C PHE A 56 -22.82 -13.58 -1.40
N LEU A 57 -22.59 -14.66 -2.15
CA LEU A 57 -22.19 -14.65 -3.56
C LEU A 57 -23.30 -14.18 -4.51
N GLU A 58 -24.56 -14.39 -4.14
CA GLU A 58 -25.72 -13.86 -4.85
C GLU A 58 -25.77 -12.32 -4.84
N HIS A 59 -25.19 -11.70 -3.80
CA HIS A 59 -25.18 -10.23 -3.63
C HIS A 59 -23.81 -9.60 -3.87
N ASN A 60 -22.73 -10.37 -3.83
CA ASN A 60 -21.36 -9.92 -4.01
C ASN A 60 -20.61 -10.96 -4.85
N PRO A 61 -20.38 -10.73 -6.16
CA PRO A 61 -19.65 -11.70 -6.98
C PRO A 61 -18.30 -12.02 -6.33
N LEU A 62 -17.85 -13.27 -6.40
CA LEU A 62 -16.62 -13.82 -5.78
C LEU A 62 -15.41 -12.88 -5.90
N THR A 63 -15.35 -12.12 -7.00
CA THR A 63 -14.38 -11.06 -7.26
C THR A 63 -14.40 -9.93 -6.23
N GLU A 64 -15.55 -9.46 -5.73
CA GLU A 64 -15.65 -8.42 -4.70
C GLU A 64 -15.21 -8.90 -3.31
N TYR A 65 -15.47 -10.17 -2.97
CA TYR A 65 -14.96 -10.75 -1.72
C TYR A 65 -13.45 -10.99 -1.79
N MET A 66 -12.96 -11.58 -2.89
CA MET A 66 -11.52 -11.72 -3.11
C MET A 66 -10.85 -10.36 -3.22
N LYS A 67 -11.47 -9.37 -3.86
CA LYS A 67 -11.02 -7.98 -3.84
C LYS A 67 -10.92 -7.52 -2.40
N LYS A 68 -12.00 -7.50 -1.62
CA LYS A 68 -11.99 -6.99 -0.25
C LYS A 68 -10.93 -7.69 0.62
N VAL A 69 -10.92 -9.01 0.64
CA VAL A 69 -10.00 -9.79 1.49
C VAL A 69 -8.55 -9.67 1.01
N LEU A 70 -8.28 -9.78 -0.30
CA LEU A 70 -6.91 -9.65 -0.82
C LEU A 70 -6.43 -8.20 -0.74
N ILE A 71 -7.29 -7.22 -0.99
CA ILE A 71 -6.96 -5.79 -0.88
C ILE A 71 -6.66 -5.45 0.57
N GLU A 72 -7.55 -5.78 1.52
CA GLU A 72 -7.38 -5.45 2.93
C GLU A 72 -6.18 -6.20 3.53
N ALA A 73 -6.03 -7.51 3.25
CA ALA A 73 -4.87 -8.28 3.71
C ALA A 73 -3.56 -7.81 3.06
N GLN A 74 -3.57 -7.44 1.77
CA GLN A 74 -2.37 -6.93 1.11
C GLN A 74 -2.05 -5.49 1.52
N LEU A 75 -3.04 -4.68 1.91
CA LEU A 75 -2.85 -3.37 2.55
C LEU A 75 -2.18 -3.51 3.92
N GLU A 76 -2.63 -4.46 4.73
CA GLU A 76 -2.00 -4.78 6.02
C GLU A 76 -0.59 -5.34 5.81
N LEU A 77 -0.39 -6.26 4.88
CA LEU A 77 0.94 -6.76 4.50
C LEU A 77 1.83 -5.64 3.94
N PHE A 78 1.28 -4.69 3.20
CA PHE A 78 2.00 -3.54 2.68
C PHE A 78 2.49 -2.64 3.82
N GLN A 79 1.61 -2.34 4.77
CA GLN A 79 1.96 -1.55 5.96
C GLN A 79 2.97 -2.31 6.84
N ASN A 80 2.82 -3.62 6.98
CA ASN A 80 3.66 -4.47 7.82
C ASN A 80 5.03 -4.78 7.19
N GLU A 81 5.12 -5.08 5.88
CA GLU A 81 6.40 -5.27 5.18
C GLU A 81 7.19 -3.97 5.09
N PHE A 82 6.50 -2.84 4.87
CA PHE A 82 7.18 -1.55 4.87
C PHE A 82 7.63 -1.18 6.28
N GLY A 83 6.77 -1.35 7.28
CA GLY A 83 7.13 -1.22 8.69
C GLY A 83 8.32 -2.11 9.05
N ALA A 84 8.35 -3.36 8.59
CA ALA A 84 9.45 -4.29 8.81
C ALA A 84 10.73 -3.89 8.05
N LEU A 85 10.64 -3.32 6.84
CA LEU A 85 11.79 -2.76 6.12
C LEU A 85 12.39 -1.54 6.84
N LEU A 86 11.54 -0.72 7.46
CA LEU A 86 11.97 0.39 8.32
C LEU A 86 12.52 -0.13 9.66
N GLU A 87 11.91 -1.16 10.23
CA GLU A 87 12.29 -1.74 11.52
C GLU A 87 13.56 -2.60 11.45
N ALA A 88 13.81 -3.26 10.32
CA ALA A 88 15.02 -4.05 10.11
C ALA A 88 16.29 -3.17 10.02
N ASN A 89 16.15 -1.87 9.74
CA ASN A 89 17.24 -0.89 9.60
C ASN A 89 17.06 0.32 10.54
N LYS A 90 16.60 0.01 11.76
CA LYS A 90 15.80 0.86 12.65
C LYS A 90 16.32 2.25 13.03
N ASP A 91 17.63 2.46 13.09
CA ASP A 91 18.15 3.71 13.69
C ASP A 91 18.94 4.59 12.71
N ASP A 92 19.79 4.01 11.86
CA ASP A 92 20.62 4.81 10.94
C ASP A 92 20.00 5.05 9.57
N ASP A 93 19.28 4.07 8.99
CA ASP A 93 18.70 4.23 7.64
C ASP A 93 17.40 5.01 7.68
N LEU A 94 16.57 4.82 8.71
CA LEU A 94 15.37 5.63 8.90
C LEU A 94 15.74 7.11 9.12
N ALA A 95 16.70 7.40 10.00
CA ALA A 95 17.27 8.74 10.21
C ALA A 95 17.90 9.34 8.95
N ARG A 96 18.55 8.51 8.11
CA ARG A 96 19.06 8.93 6.80
C ARG A 96 17.93 9.21 5.81
N MET A 97 16.88 8.40 5.75
CA MET A 97 15.69 8.64 4.92
C MET A 97 14.95 9.93 5.32
N TYR A 98 14.94 10.28 6.62
CA TYR A 98 14.41 11.57 7.10
C TYR A 98 15.19 12.79 6.60
N LYS A 99 16.42 12.59 6.09
CA LYS A 99 17.31 13.64 5.59
C LYS A 99 17.54 13.55 4.08
N ASP A 100 17.47 12.34 3.51
CA ASP A 100 17.74 12.03 2.11
C ASP A 100 16.44 11.87 1.31
N ALA A 101 16.10 12.94 0.60
CA ALA A 101 14.94 13.02 -0.26
C ALA A 101 14.97 12.00 -1.41
N LYS A 102 16.15 11.70 -1.97
CA LYS A 102 16.29 10.73 -3.05
C LYS A 102 15.98 9.33 -2.57
N LEU A 103 16.55 8.93 -1.43
CA LEU A 103 16.31 7.60 -0.85
C LEU A 103 14.82 7.42 -0.52
N TYR A 104 14.19 8.44 0.06
CA TYR A 104 12.75 8.41 0.37
C TYR A 104 11.88 8.20 -0.88
N VAL A 105 12.04 9.05 -1.91
CA VAL A 105 11.20 8.99 -3.12
C VAL A 105 11.44 7.71 -3.91
N THR A 106 12.70 7.29 -4.07
CA THR A 106 13.04 6.05 -4.80
C THR A 106 12.48 4.80 -4.11
N THR A 107 12.49 4.75 -2.77
CA THR A 107 11.90 3.64 -2.01
C THR A 107 10.39 3.56 -2.21
N ILE A 108 9.69 4.70 -2.17
CA ILE A 108 8.25 4.76 -2.45
C ILE A 108 7.94 4.26 -3.86
N LEU A 109 8.71 4.73 -4.84
CA LEU A 109 8.54 4.33 -6.25
C LEU A 109 8.78 2.84 -6.45
N ALA A 110 9.83 2.27 -5.85
CA ALA A 110 10.12 0.84 -5.94
C ALA A 110 8.96 -0.01 -5.43
N VAL A 111 8.39 0.39 -4.29
CA VAL A 111 7.24 -0.27 -3.68
C VAL A 111 6.01 -0.12 -4.58
N HIS A 112 5.68 1.10 -5.01
CA HIS A 112 4.54 1.36 -5.90
C HIS A 112 4.63 0.55 -7.21
N ASN A 113 5.79 0.54 -7.86
CA ASN A 113 6.02 -0.19 -9.11
C ASN A 113 5.86 -1.71 -8.95
N ARG A 114 6.35 -2.28 -7.84
CA ARG A 114 6.20 -3.72 -7.55
C ARG A 114 4.72 -4.10 -7.47
N TYR A 115 3.93 -3.34 -6.71
CA TYR A 115 2.50 -3.62 -6.55
C TYR A 115 1.68 -3.25 -7.78
N SER A 116 2.00 -2.17 -8.47
CA SER A 116 1.37 -1.82 -9.74
C SER A 116 1.60 -2.91 -10.80
N SER A 117 2.81 -3.48 -10.86
CA SER A 117 3.12 -4.62 -11.74
C SER A 117 2.35 -5.88 -11.34
N LEU A 118 2.18 -6.14 -10.03
CA LEU A 118 1.36 -7.25 -9.55
C LEU A 118 -0.11 -7.07 -9.97
N VAL A 119 -0.68 -5.87 -9.79
CA VAL A 119 -2.04 -5.54 -10.22
C VAL A 119 -2.21 -5.67 -11.74
N GLY A 120 -1.23 -5.20 -12.52
CA GLY A 120 -1.26 -5.31 -13.97
C GLY A 120 -1.17 -6.76 -14.46
N ASN A 121 -0.25 -7.54 -13.91
CA ASN A 121 0.04 -8.89 -14.41
C ASN A 121 -0.94 -9.94 -13.87
N ALA A 122 -1.21 -9.94 -12.56
CA ALA A 122 -2.03 -10.97 -11.92
C ALA A 122 -3.52 -10.64 -11.96
N PHE A 123 -3.88 -9.35 -11.96
CA PHE A 123 -5.26 -8.89 -11.87
C PHE A 123 -5.72 -8.11 -13.11
N GLN A 124 -4.95 -8.10 -14.20
CA GLN A 124 -5.29 -7.48 -15.48
C GLN A 124 -5.78 -6.04 -15.36
N ASN A 125 -5.19 -5.25 -14.46
CA ASN A 125 -5.61 -3.87 -14.18
C ASN A 125 -7.09 -3.73 -13.77
N GLU A 126 -7.62 -4.70 -13.03
CA GLU A 126 -8.97 -4.62 -12.50
C GLU A 126 -9.13 -3.39 -11.58
N SER A 127 -10.23 -2.67 -11.80
CA SER A 127 -10.49 -1.34 -11.22
C SER A 127 -10.49 -1.29 -9.69
N GLY A 128 -11.01 -2.32 -9.00
CA GLY A 128 -11.02 -2.37 -7.54
C GLY A 128 -9.64 -2.55 -6.94
N PHE A 129 -8.78 -3.38 -7.55
CA PHE A 129 -7.38 -3.52 -7.14
C PHE A 129 -6.56 -2.25 -7.39
N ILE A 130 -6.85 -1.50 -8.46
CA ILE A 130 -6.21 -0.19 -8.69
C ILE A 130 -6.66 0.81 -7.62
N GLN A 131 -7.95 0.89 -7.32
CA GLN A 131 -8.48 1.80 -6.28
C GLN A 131 -7.92 1.48 -4.91
N ALA A 132 -7.77 0.19 -4.61
CA ALA A 132 -7.12 -0.29 -3.40
C ALA A 132 -5.66 0.13 -3.29
N LEU A 133 -4.88 -0.10 -4.35
CA LEU A 133 -3.48 0.31 -4.41
C LEU A 133 -3.37 1.83 -4.24
N ASP A 134 -4.24 2.59 -4.89
CA ASP A 134 -4.27 4.05 -4.77
C ASP A 134 -4.61 4.50 -3.33
N LYS A 135 -5.60 3.86 -2.69
CA LYS A 135 -5.96 4.13 -1.28
C LYS A 135 -4.82 3.76 -0.33
N ALA A 136 -4.15 2.65 -0.57
CA ALA A 136 -2.99 2.20 0.19
C ALA A 136 -1.83 3.18 0.07
N ALA A 137 -1.46 3.54 -1.16
CA ALA A 137 -0.40 4.49 -1.44
C ALA A 137 -0.69 5.87 -0.84
N THR A 138 -1.94 6.36 -0.94
CA THR A 138 -2.37 7.63 -0.34
C THR A 138 -2.24 7.57 1.18
N THR A 139 -2.77 6.53 1.82
CA THR A 139 -2.69 6.38 3.28
C THR A 139 -1.24 6.31 3.73
N PHE A 140 -0.42 5.53 3.03
CA PHE A 140 0.96 5.30 3.36
C PHE A 140 1.85 6.54 3.20
N ILE A 141 1.69 7.30 2.11
CA ILE A 141 2.51 8.49 1.84
C ILE A 141 2.18 9.61 2.82
N ASN A 142 0.92 9.74 3.25
CA ASN A 142 0.48 10.82 4.14
C ASN A 142 0.50 10.43 5.63
N LYS A 143 0.32 9.14 5.96
CA LYS A 143 0.26 8.58 7.33
C LYS A 143 1.32 7.50 7.51
N ASN A 144 2.58 7.91 7.57
CA ASN A 144 3.73 7.04 7.83
C ASN A 144 4.24 7.26 9.27
N GLU A 145 5.01 6.32 9.83
CA GLU A 145 5.79 6.56 11.06
C GLU A 145 6.63 7.85 10.98
N VAL A 146 7.01 8.22 9.76
CA VAL A 146 7.69 9.48 9.40
C VAL A 146 6.91 10.75 9.77
N THR A 147 5.58 10.71 9.78
CA THR A 147 4.72 11.86 10.13
C THR A 147 4.21 11.83 11.58
N SER A 148 4.39 10.72 12.31
CA SER A 148 3.82 10.53 13.66
C SER A 148 4.83 10.73 14.81
N ARG A 149 6.14 10.67 14.58
CA ARG A 149 7.17 10.88 15.63
C ARG A 149 7.52 12.35 15.93
N SER A 150 6.93 13.33 15.25
CA SER A 150 7.18 14.74 15.58
C SER A 150 6.25 15.21 16.69
N THR A 151 6.80 15.48 17.88
CA THR A 151 6.14 16.05 19.07
C THR A 151 5.56 17.47 18.87
N SER A 152 5.51 17.95 17.64
CA SER A 152 4.94 19.25 17.30
C SER A 152 4.13 19.12 16.02
N GLN A 153 2.93 19.72 16.03
CA GLN A 153 1.89 19.77 14.99
C GLN A 153 2.36 20.34 13.63
N GLN A 154 3.44 19.84 13.06
CA GLN A 154 4.04 20.39 11.86
C GLN A 154 3.99 19.37 10.72
N MET A 155 3.06 19.64 9.79
CA MET A 155 3.08 19.39 8.34
C MET A 155 3.66 18.04 7.88
N SER A 156 2.86 17.31 7.08
CA SER A 156 3.33 16.10 6.38
C SER A 156 4.71 16.32 5.76
N LYS A 157 5.70 15.51 6.17
CA LYS A 157 7.10 15.64 5.75
C LYS A 157 7.32 15.15 4.32
N SER A 158 6.42 14.30 3.83
CA SER A 158 6.39 13.73 2.49
C SER A 158 6.39 14.80 1.39
N PRO A 159 5.50 15.82 1.41
CA PRO A 159 5.56 16.93 0.44
C PRO A 159 6.86 17.74 0.49
N GLU A 160 7.47 17.93 1.66
CA GLU A 160 8.78 18.60 1.76
C GLU A 160 9.89 17.76 1.11
N LEU A 161 9.94 16.46 1.42
CA LEU A 161 10.95 15.55 0.86
C LEU A 161 10.79 15.43 -0.66
N LEU A 162 9.57 15.33 -1.17
CA LEU A 162 9.32 15.30 -2.61
C LEU A 162 9.80 16.60 -3.28
N ALA A 163 9.52 17.77 -2.68
CA ALA A 163 9.99 19.05 -3.22
C ALA A 163 11.53 19.15 -3.22
N LYS A 164 12.20 18.64 -2.17
CA LYS A 164 13.67 18.54 -2.12
C LYS A 164 14.23 17.62 -3.21
N TYR A 165 13.55 16.52 -3.48
CA TYR A 165 13.99 15.61 -4.54
C TYR A 165 13.89 16.27 -5.92
N CYS A 166 12.80 17.01 -6.20
CA CYS A 166 12.71 17.82 -7.42
C CYS A 166 13.84 18.85 -7.52
N ASP A 167 14.19 19.52 -6.42
CA ASP A 167 15.33 20.45 -6.37
C ASP A 167 16.65 19.75 -6.70
N GLN A 168 16.88 18.55 -6.18
CA GLN A 168 18.09 17.77 -6.47
C GLN A 168 18.16 17.35 -7.95
N LEU A 169 17.04 16.98 -8.57
CA LEU A 169 16.98 16.59 -9.98
C LEU A 169 17.21 17.77 -10.93
N LEU A 170 16.63 18.92 -10.61
CA LEU A 170 16.63 20.11 -11.48
C LEU A 170 17.80 21.05 -11.23
N ARG A 171 18.67 20.74 -10.26
CA ARG A 171 19.87 21.55 -9.97
C ARG A 171 21.06 21.02 -10.77
N LYS A 172 21.85 21.94 -11.34
CA LYS A 172 23.12 21.65 -12.00
C LYS A 172 23.99 20.80 -11.07
N SER A 173 24.46 19.68 -11.58
CA SER A 173 25.37 18.78 -10.88
C SER A 173 26.46 18.26 -11.84
N SER A 174 27.54 17.70 -11.29
CA SER A 174 28.65 17.17 -12.09
C SER A 174 28.30 15.89 -12.87
N LYS A 175 27.19 15.24 -12.53
CA LYS A 175 26.65 14.06 -13.21
C LYS A 175 25.19 14.30 -13.54
N MET A 176 24.96 15.00 -14.64
CA MET A 176 23.62 15.26 -15.14
C MET A 176 23.08 14.01 -15.86
N PRO A 177 21.85 13.58 -15.57
CA PRO A 177 21.17 12.56 -16.35
C PRO A 177 21.00 13.03 -17.80
N GLU A 178 20.83 12.08 -18.72
CA GLU A 178 20.41 12.42 -20.08
C GLU A 178 18.99 13.03 -20.06
N GLU A 179 18.66 13.83 -21.07
CA GLU A 179 17.38 14.56 -21.13
C GLU A 179 16.17 13.62 -21.04
N ASN A 180 16.22 12.48 -21.73
CA ASN A 180 15.17 11.46 -21.67
C ASN A 180 15.05 10.82 -20.27
N GLU A 181 16.18 10.51 -19.64
CA GLU A 181 16.21 9.92 -18.29
C GLU A 181 15.67 10.90 -17.25
N LEU A 182 16.01 12.19 -17.39
CA LEU A 182 15.49 13.25 -16.54
C LEU A 182 13.97 13.37 -16.67
N GLU A 183 13.45 13.35 -17.88
CA GLU A 183 12.00 13.42 -18.15
C GLU A 183 11.24 12.21 -17.57
N ASP A 184 11.83 11.01 -17.64
CA ASP A 184 11.31 9.80 -17.00
C ASP A 184 11.29 9.96 -15.47
N MET A 185 12.37 10.48 -14.88
CA MET A 185 12.42 10.77 -13.43
C MET A 185 11.39 11.81 -13.01
N LEU A 186 11.17 12.87 -13.80
CA LEU A 186 10.12 13.86 -13.54
C LEU A 186 8.72 13.23 -13.62
N THR A 187 8.51 12.28 -14.53
CA THR A 187 7.25 11.54 -14.62
C THR A 187 7.04 10.64 -13.40
N GLN A 188 8.09 9.99 -12.90
CA GLN A 188 8.04 9.21 -11.65
C GLN A 188 7.73 10.10 -10.43
N VAL A 189 8.32 11.30 -10.34
CA VAL A 189 7.98 12.28 -9.31
C VAL A 189 6.47 12.57 -9.29
N MET A 190 5.85 12.67 -10.45
CA MET A 190 4.40 12.92 -10.56
C MET A 190 3.56 11.74 -10.05
N VAL A 191 4.05 10.50 -10.16
CA VAL A 191 3.38 9.33 -9.56
C VAL A 191 3.30 9.48 -8.04
N VAL A 192 4.38 9.88 -7.38
CA VAL A 192 4.36 10.12 -5.93
C VAL A 192 3.51 11.33 -5.58
N PHE A 193 3.63 12.42 -6.37
CA PHE A 193 2.84 13.63 -6.18
C PHE A 193 1.33 13.40 -6.24
N LYS A 194 0.86 12.47 -7.10
CA LYS A 194 -0.56 12.07 -7.19
C LYS A 194 -1.15 11.74 -5.82
N TYR A 195 -0.36 11.10 -4.96
CA TYR A 195 -0.79 10.59 -3.67
C TYR A 195 -0.57 11.58 -2.51
N ILE A 196 0.00 12.76 -2.76
CA ILE A 196 0.19 13.78 -1.73
C ILE A 196 -1.13 14.52 -1.47
N GLU A 197 -1.57 14.57 -0.22
CA GLU A 197 -2.77 15.32 0.20
C GLU A 197 -2.46 16.82 0.37
N ASP A 198 -1.41 17.15 1.13
CA ASP A 198 -1.00 18.53 1.45
C ASP A 198 -0.21 19.19 0.29
N LYS A 199 -0.89 19.40 -0.85
CA LYS A 199 -0.28 19.95 -2.07
C LYS A 199 0.15 21.41 -1.93
N ASP A 200 -0.48 22.18 -1.05
CA ASP A 200 -0.11 23.55 -0.71
C ASP A 200 1.24 23.59 0.05
N VAL A 201 1.50 22.62 0.92
CA VAL A 201 2.78 22.42 1.60
C VAL A 201 3.88 22.13 0.58
N PHE A 202 3.65 21.19 -0.34
CA PHE A 202 4.59 20.94 -1.45
C PHE A 202 4.86 22.23 -2.22
N SER A 203 3.80 22.96 -2.63
CA SER A 203 3.92 24.21 -3.40
C SER A 203 4.78 25.24 -2.69
N LYS A 204 4.59 25.41 -1.37
CA LYS A 204 5.37 26.35 -0.56
C LYS A 204 6.86 26.00 -0.56
N PHE A 205 7.22 24.74 -0.34
CA PHE A 205 8.62 24.30 -0.33
C PHE A 205 9.24 24.35 -1.72
N TYR A 206 8.53 23.85 -2.74
CA TYR A 206 8.97 23.85 -4.12
C TYR A 206 9.21 25.27 -4.62
N THR A 207 8.25 26.19 -4.43
CA THR A 207 8.37 27.61 -4.82
C THR A 207 9.62 28.24 -4.20
N LYS A 208 9.87 28.00 -2.90
CA LYS A 208 11.05 28.55 -2.21
C LYS A 208 12.37 28.07 -2.83
N MET A 209 12.48 26.78 -3.12
CA MET A 209 13.68 26.20 -3.73
C MET A 209 13.85 26.65 -5.18
N PHE A 210 12.75 26.65 -5.93
CA PHE A 210 12.70 27.13 -7.30
C PHE A 210 13.13 28.59 -7.43
N SER A 211 12.60 29.51 -6.60
CA SER A 211 13.06 30.91 -6.55
C SER A 211 14.57 31.01 -6.36
N LYS A 212 15.13 30.22 -5.42
CA LYS A 212 16.56 30.23 -5.15
C LYS A 212 17.38 29.73 -6.34
N ARG A 213 16.89 28.69 -7.04
CA ARG A 213 17.55 28.15 -8.24
C ARG A 213 17.59 29.17 -9.37
N LEU A 214 16.47 29.85 -9.64
CA LEU A 214 16.37 30.89 -10.65
C LEU A 214 17.33 32.05 -10.36
N ILE A 215 17.32 32.59 -9.13
CA ILE A 215 18.19 33.72 -8.73
C ILE A 215 19.67 33.34 -8.79
N SER A 216 20.02 32.11 -8.42
CA SER A 216 21.42 31.66 -8.38
C SER A 216 21.90 31.05 -9.70
N GLU A 217 21.04 31.01 -10.73
CA GLU A 217 21.29 30.38 -12.04
C GLU A 217 21.81 28.93 -11.96
N THR A 218 21.32 28.21 -10.95
CA THR A 218 21.73 26.83 -10.66
C THR A 218 20.81 25.76 -11.25
N SER A 219 19.81 26.15 -12.06
CA SER A 219 18.93 25.19 -12.77
C SER A 219 19.69 24.45 -13.86
N ALA A 220 19.49 23.14 -13.93
CA ALA A 220 20.12 22.23 -14.88
C ALA A 220 19.74 22.52 -16.34
N SER A 221 18.44 22.64 -16.59
CA SER A 221 17.83 22.92 -17.88
C SER A 221 16.56 23.75 -17.65
N GLU A 222 16.32 24.74 -18.51
CA GLU A 222 15.11 25.55 -18.45
C GLU A 222 13.90 24.76 -18.95
N GLU A 223 14.11 23.92 -19.97
CA GLU A 223 13.12 23.02 -20.55
C GLU A 223 12.59 22.04 -19.49
N ALA A 224 13.47 21.48 -18.66
CA ALA A 224 13.08 20.57 -17.57
C ALA A 224 12.25 21.27 -16.48
N GLU A 225 12.56 22.53 -16.15
CA GLU A 225 11.78 23.32 -15.18
C GLU A 225 10.37 23.61 -15.73
N VAL A 226 10.28 23.98 -17.02
CA VAL A 226 9.01 24.18 -17.72
C VAL A 226 8.21 22.87 -17.80
N SER A 227 8.87 21.75 -18.10
CA SER A 227 8.25 20.41 -18.13
C SER A 227 7.59 20.07 -16.80
N LEU A 228 8.31 20.20 -15.68
CA LEU A 228 7.74 19.91 -14.35
C LEU A 228 6.55 20.82 -14.02
N ILE A 229 6.63 22.11 -14.32
CA ILE A 229 5.52 23.05 -14.08
C ILE A 229 4.30 22.67 -14.94
N ASN A 230 4.50 22.27 -16.19
CA ASN A 230 3.42 21.82 -17.05
C ASN A 230 2.75 20.54 -16.52
N LYS A 231 3.53 19.57 -16.02
CA LYS A 231 2.99 18.37 -15.36
C LYS A 231 2.20 18.73 -14.09
N LEU A 232 2.71 19.65 -13.26
CA LEU A 232 1.98 20.16 -12.09
C LEU A 232 0.67 20.88 -12.50
N LYS A 233 0.69 21.64 -13.59
CA LYS A 233 -0.48 22.34 -14.13
C LYS A 233 -1.55 21.38 -14.63
N GLN A 234 -1.16 20.27 -15.26
CA GLN A 234 -2.11 19.23 -15.68
C GLN A 234 -2.82 18.58 -14.48
N MET A 235 -2.09 18.37 -13.38
CA MET A 235 -2.63 17.69 -12.18
C MET A 235 -3.42 18.60 -11.24
N CYS A 236 -3.00 19.86 -11.07
CA CYS A 236 -3.58 20.80 -10.08
C CYS A 236 -4.25 22.03 -10.70
N GLY A 237 -4.17 22.20 -12.01
CA GLY A 237 -4.74 23.34 -12.72
C GLY A 237 -3.83 24.58 -12.79
N PHE A 238 -4.33 25.59 -13.49
CA PHE A 238 -3.60 26.83 -13.78
C PHE A 238 -3.34 27.68 -12.53
N GLU A 239 -4.34 27.87 -11.67
CA GLU A 239 -4.19 28.71 -10.46
C GLU A 239 -3.06 28.24 -9.55
N TYR A 240 -2.88 26.93 -9.42
CA TYR A 240 -1.81 26.33 -8.61
C TYR A 240 -0.40 26.67 -9.13
N THR A 241 -0.24 26.76 -10.46
CA THR A 241 1.06 26.96 -11.13
C THR A 241 1.29 28.38 -11.64
N ASN A 242 0.30 29.27 -11.51
CA ASN A 242 0.34 30.64 -12.03
C ASN A 242 1.57 31.41 -11.53
N ARG A 243 1.89 31.29 -10.23
CA ARG A 243 3.05 31.96 -9.65
C ARG A 243 4.38 31.43 -10.19
N LEU A 244 4.51 30.10 -10.33
CA LEU A 244 5.71 29.46 -10.87
C LEU A 244 5.93 29.85 -12.34
N SER A 245 4.84 29.87 -13.11
CA SER A 245 4.87 30.24 -14.53
C SER A 245 5.31 31.70 -14.73
N LYS A 246 4.80 32.63 -13.90
CA LYS A 246 5.23 34.03 -13.91
C LYS A 246 6.71 34.18 -13.60
N MET A 247 7.22 33.46 -12.59
CA MET A 247 8.64 33.52 -12.23
C MET A 247 9.57 33.07 -13.37
N ILE A 248 9.19 32.08 -14.18
CA ILE A 248 9.95 31.70 -15.38
C ILE A 248 9.97 32.86 -16.39
N ASN A 249 8.80 33.40 -16.71
CA ASN A 249 8.68 34.49 -17.68
C ASN A 249 9.50 35.72 -17.26
N ASP A 250 9.45 36.09 -15.97
CA ASP A 250 10.21 37.22 -15.42
C ASP A 250 11.73 37.02 -15.56
N THR A 251 12.19 35.78 -15.38
CA THR A 251 13.62 35.42 -15.54
C THR A 251 14.03 35.48 -17.01
N GLN A 252 13.18 34.99 -17.93
CA GLN A 252 13.45 35.04 -19.37
C GLN A 252 13.52 36.48 -19.89
N ILE A 253 12.59 37.34 -19.47
CA ILE A 253 12.60 38.77 -19.85
C ILE A 253 13.87 39.44 -19.32
N SER A 254 14.29 39.12 -18.09
CA SER A 254 15.47 39.71 -17.46
C SER A 254 16.79 39.30 -18.13
N LYS A 255 16.85 38.18 -18.85
CA LYS A 255 18.05 37.76 -19.62
C LYS A 255 18.18 38.45 -20.98
N VAL A 256 17.10 39.06 -21.47
CA VAL A 256 17.03 39.73 -22.78
C VAL A 256 17.46 41.20 -22.71
N HIS A 257 17.64 41.73 -21.50
CA HIS A 257 18.11 43.09 -21.22
C HIS A 257 19.45 43.09 -20.46
#